data_AF-A0A2G9P0Y8-F1
#
_entry.id   AF-A0A2G9P0Y8-F1
#
_cell.length_a   1.000
_cell.length_b   1.000
_cell.length_c   1.000
_cell.angle_alpha   90.00
_cell.angle_beta   90.00
_cell.angle_gamma   90.00
#
_symmetry.space_group_name_H-M   'P 1'
#
loop_
_entity.id
_entity.type
_entity.pdbx_description
1 polymer ?
#
loop_
_entity_poly.entity_id
_entity_poly.type
_entity_poly.pdbx_seq_one_letter_code
_entity_poly.pdbx_strand_id
1 'polypeptide(L)'
;ALPMISVFLHTRFSALKVNDPSKKTAYFFGSFFIIKQKTYESIGMHESVKHEIIEDGALGKKVKESGHKMKIVRGDHLIDAVWARDKSTLWNALKRLMIPLYLQSKKIAIGCFFAVLFLLFMPFPILAYSVVGVFETVSFSILFATSVIATIMIYIGAIIEVKKLLQLKLVDALFAPIGSLVVVLGFLSGLLQANSSTVSWRGRKYHMKDHIQNSISV
;
A
#
# COMPACT_ATOMS: atom_id res chain seq x y z
N ALA A 1 -0.84 11.49 0.79
CA ALA A 1 -1.13 10.24 1.55
C ALA A 1 -0.76 8.97 0.78
N LEU A 2 -0.78 9.02 -0.56
CA LEU A 2 -0.11 8.03 -1.39
C LEU A 2 1.40 7.82 -1.14
N PRO A 3 2.23 8.73 -0.57
CA PRO A 3 3.68 8.50 -0.56
C PRO A 3 4.07 7.34 0.35
N MET A 4 3.39 7.20 1.49
CA MET A 4 3.61 6.07 2.39
C MET A 4 3.00 4.78 1.86
N ILE A 5 1.90 4.84 1.10
CA ILE A 5 1.35 3.66 0.41
C ILE A 5 2.30 3.24 -0.71
N SER A 6 2.85 4.18 -1.47
CA SER A 6 3.85 3.97 -2.50
C SER A 6 5.13 3.39 -1.92
N VAL A 7 5.66 3.94 -0.82
CA VAL A 7 6.80 3.36 -0.08
C VAL A 7 6.46 1.97 0.45
N PHE A 8 5.28 1.77 1.03
CA PHE A 8 4.84 0.46 1.52
C PHE A 8 4.74 -0.56 0.38
N LEU A 9 4.14 -0.16 -0.74
CA LEU A 9 4.05 -0.96 -1.96
C LEU A 9 5.45 -1.24 -2.51
N HIS A 10 6.34 -0.26 -2.65
CA HIS A 10 7.70 -0.46 -3.16
C HIS A 10 8.57 -1.32 -2.23
N THR A 11 8.33 -1.28 -0.91
CA THR A 11 9.05 -2.11 0.07
C THR A 11 8.64 -3.57 -0.05
N ARG A 12 7.34 -3.85 -0.25
CA ARG A 12 6.82 -5.21 -0.40
C ARG A 12 6.96 -5.76 -1.82
N PHE A 13 6.65 -4.92 -2.79
CA PHE A 13 6.56 -5.16 -4.21
C PHE A 13 7.71 -4.43 -4.91
N SER A 14 8.95 -4.78 -4.55
CA SER A 14 10.13 -4.19 -5.21
C SER A 14 10.26 -4.74 -6.62
N ALA A 15 10.10 -3.89 -7.62
CA ALA A 15 10.34 -4.24 -9.02
C ALA A 15 11.77 -4.74 -9.26
N LEU A 16 12.74 -4.24 -8.48
CA LEU A 16 14.13 -4.69 -8.54
C LEU A 16 14.28 -6.16 -8.13
N LYS A 17 13.59 -6.58 -7.05
CA LYS A 17 13.59 -7.98 -6.60
C LYS A 17 12.90 -8.91 -7.61
N VAL A 18 11.84 -8.45 -8.28
CA VAL A 18 11.16 -9.24 -9.31
C VAL A 18 12.03 -9.41 -10.55
N ASN A 19 12.74 -8.35 -10.94
CA ASN A 19 13.61 -8.34 -12.11
C ASN A 19 14.92 -9.12 -11.91
N ASP A 20 15.29 -9.44 -10.67
CA ASP A 20 16.44 -10.28 -10.35
C ASP A 20 16.09 -11.77 -10.55
N PRO A 21 16.76 -12.49 -11.47
CA PRO A 21 16.54 -13.92 -11.70
C PRO A 21 16.91 -14.81 -10.51
N SER A 22 17.79 -14.34 -9.61
CA SER A 22 18.26 -15.11 -8.45
C SER A 22 17.26 -15.13 -7.29
N LYS A 23 16.30 -14.19 -7.28
CA LYS A 23 15.30 -14.05 -6.22
C LYS A 23 14.00 -14.75 -6.58
N LYS A 24 13.40 -15.45 -5.62
CA LYS A 24 12.11 -16.14 -5.80
C LYS A 24 10.90 -15.18 -5.78
N THR A 25 11.10 -13.91 -5.45
CA THR A 25 10.03 -12.91 -5.43
C THR A 25 9.48 -12.69 -6.84
N ALA A 26 8.17 -12.89 -7.00
CA ALA A 26 7.45 -12.66 -8.25
C ALA A 26 6.00 -12.29 -7.95
N TYR A 27 5.46 -11.33 -8.68
CA TYR A 27 4.06 -10.93 -8.61
C TYR A 27 3.69 -10.18 -9.90
N PHE A 28 2.49 -10.39 -10.43
CA PHE A 28 1.95 -9.51 -11.46
C PHE A 28 1.26 -8.30 -10.84
N PHE A 29 1.29 -7.18 -11.54
CA PHE A 29 0.36 -6.10 -11.28
C PHE A 29 -0.96 -6.45 -11.97
N GLY A 30 -2.00 -6.72 -11.19
CA GLY A 30 -3.31 -7.16 -11.72
C GLY A 30 -4.02 -6.18 -12.65
N SER A 31 -3.52 -4.95 -12.77
CA SER A 31 -4.06 -3.99 -13.74
C SER A 31 -3.71 -4.38 -15.17
N PHE A 32 -2.44 -4.73 -15.43
CA PHE A 32 -1.95 -5.06 -16.77
C PHE A 32 -0.71 -5.96 -16.70
N PHE A 33 -0.74 -7.06 -17.43
CA PHE A 33 0.43 -7.89 -17.68
C PHE A 33 0.33 -8.52 -19.07
N ILE A 34 1.50 -8.89 -19.62
CA ILE A 34 1.60 -9.57 -20.91
C ILE A 34 2.32 -10.89 -20.67
N ILE A 35 1.73 -11.98 -21.13
CA ILE A 35 2.26 -13.33 -21.01
C ILE A 35 2.09 -14.06 -22.35
N LYS A 36 3.07 -14.89 -22.72
CA LYS A 36 2.91 -15.75 -23.91
C LYS A 36 1.83 -16.79 -23.62
N GLN A 37 0.94 -17.02 -24.59
CA GLN A 37 -0.14 -17.99 -24.45
C GLN A 37 0.36 -19.38 -23.99
N LYS A 38 1.40 -19.91 -24.63
CA LYS A 38 2.01 -21.21 -24.25
C LYS A 38 2.47 -21.26 -22.79
N THR A 39 3.01 -20.15 -22.28
CA THR A 39 3.45 -20.03 -20.87
C THR A 39 2.26 -19.92 -19.91
N TYR A 40 1.18 -19.25 -20.32
CA TYR A 40 -0.02 -19.13 -19.52
C TYR A 40 -0.79 -20.47 -19.41
N GLU A 41 -0.80 -21.25 -20.49
CA GLU A 41 -1.32 -22.61 -20.52
C GLU A 41 -0.49 -23.56 -19.64
N SER A 42 0.86 -23.50 -19.72
CA SER A 42 1.73 -24.42 -18.99
C SER A 42 1.66 -24.26 -17.46
N ILE A 43 1.30 -23.07 -16.96
CA ILE A 43 1.11 -22.82 -15.52
C ILE A 43 -0.32 -23.14 -15.02
N GLY A 44 -1.20 -23.64 -15.90
CA GLY A 44 -2.58 -23.99 -15.57
C GLY A 44 -3.54 -22.79 -15.47
N MET A 45 -3.19 -21.66 -16.08
CA MET A 45 -4.02 -20.46 -16.16
C MET A 45 -4.54 -19.98 -14.77
N HIS A 46 -5.69 -19.29 -14.75
CA HIS A 46 -6.33 -18.83 -13.51
C HIS A 46 -6.99 -19.96 -12.70
N GLU A 47 -7.33 -21.09 -13.32
CA GLU A 47 -7.88 -22.26 -12.62
C GLU A 47 -6.93 -22.71 -11.50
N SER A 48 -5.62 -22.62 -11.76
CA SER A 48 -4.58 -23.02 -10.84
C SER A 48 -4.43 -22.12 -9.60
N VAL A 49 -5.00 -20.91 -9.61
CA VAL A 49 -4.90 -19.90 -8.53
C VAL A 49 -6.27 -19.42 -8.03
N LYS A 50 -7.38 -20.06 -8.45
CA LYS A 50 -8.76 -19.67 -8.08
C LYS A 50 -9.06 -19.64 -6.57
N HIS A 51 -8.23 -20.31 -5.77
CA HIS A 51 -8.35 -20.39 -4.32
C HIS A 51 -7.52 -19.30 -3.60
N GLU A 52 -6.74 -18.51 -4.33
CA GLU A 52 -5.91 -17.46 -3.75
C GLU A 52 -6.67 -16.14 -3.69
N ILE A 53 -6.52 -15.40 -2.59
CA ILE A 53 -7.13 -14.06 -2.43
C ILE A 53 -6.45 -13.03 -3.34
N ILE A 54 -5.17 -13.23 -3.66
CA ILE A 54 -4.35 -12.36 -4.51
C ILE A 54 -3.88 -13.19 -5.70
N GLU A 55 -4.80 -13.42 -6.63
CA GLU A 55 -4.59 -14.25 -7.83
C GLU A 55 -3.38 -13.77 -8.66
N ASP A 56 -3.23 -12.46 -8.85
CA ASP A 56 -2.13 -11.86 -9.63
C ASP A 56 -0.74 -12.17 -9.05
N GLY A 57 -0.64 -12.15 -7.72
CA GLY A 57 0.60 -12.46 -7.00
C GLY A 57 0.95 -13.94 -7.11
N ALA A 58 -0.05 -14.80 -6.88
CA ALA A 58 0.10 -16.25 -6.99
C ALA A 58 0.45 -16.71 -8.42
N LEU A 59 -0.16 -16.09 -9.44
CA LEU A 59 0.14 -16.37 -10.83
C LEU A 59 1.57 -15.96 -11.19
N GLY A 60 2.02 -14.79 -10.73
CA GLY A 60 3.40 -14.34 -10.92
C GLY A 60 4.42 -15.29 -10.29
N LYS A 61 4.13 -15.78 -9.08
CA LYS A 61 4.93 -16.80 -8.39
C LYS A 61 5.09 -18.07 -9.24
N LYS A 62 3.98 -18.63 -9.73
CA LYS A 62 4.02 -19.83 -10.59
C LYS A 62 4.81 -19.64 -11.86
N VAL A 63 4.70 -18.47 -12.51
CA VAL A 63 5.50 -18.16 -13.70
C VAL A 63 6.99 -18.21 -13.39
N LYS A 64 7.43 -17.59 -12.29
CA LYS A 64 8.85 -17.60 -11.92
C LYS A 64 9.32 -18.98 -11.45
N GLU A 65 8.48 -19.74 -10.74
CA GLU A 65 8.77 -21.13 -10.34
C GLU A 65 8.88 -22.09 -11.51
N SER A 66 8.11 -21.87 -12.58
CA SER A 66 8.22 -22.64 -13.83
C SER A 66 9.46 -22.30 -14.68
N GLY A 67 10.38 -21.46 -14.17
CA GLY A 67 11.63 -21.11 -14.82
C GLY A 67 11.52 -20.02 -15.90
N HIS A 68 10.36 -19.39 -16.04
CA HIS A 68 10.17 -18.32 -17.00
C HIS A 68 10.72 -16.98 -16.49
N LYS A 69 11.32 -16.21 -17.40
CA LYS A 69 11.81 -14.86 -17.11
C LYS A 69 10.63 -13.91 -16.94
N MET A 70 10.68 -13.13 -15.88
CA MET A 70 9.70 -12.11 -15.56
C MET A 70 10.37 -10.74 -15.47
N LYS A 71 9.69 -9.70 -15.95
CA LYS A 71 10.15 -8.32 -15.82
C LYS A 71 8.99 -7.38 -15.54
N ILE A 72 9.16 -6.53 -14.54
CA ILE A 72 8.33 -5.37 -14.27
C ILE A 72 9.01 -4.16 -14.92
N VAL A 73 8.28 -3.50 -15.81
CA VAL A 73 8.72 -2.32 -16.54
C VAL A 73 7.84 -1.13 -16.16
N ARG A 74 8.46 0.05 -16.09
CA ARG A 74 7.76 1.29 -15.79
C ARG A 74 7.12 1.82 -17.07
N GLY A 75 5.80 1.84 -17.11
CA GLY A 75 4.99 2.15 -18.30
C GLY A 75 4.17 3.44 -18.18
N ASP A 76 4.57 4.37 -17.31
CA ASP A 76 3.82 5.57 -16.93
C ASP A 76 3.40 6.47 -18.11
N HIS A 77 4.04 6.34 -19.26
CA HIS A 77 3.76 7.12 -20.48
C HIS A 77 2.87 6.38 -21.49
N LEU A 78 2.52 5.12 -21.22
CA LEU A 78 1.77 4.25 -22.14
C LEU A 78 0.41 3.81 -21.57
N ILE A 79 0.28 3.76 -20.24
CA ILE A 79 -0.88 3.16 -19.58
C ILE A 79 -1.24 3.98 -18.34
N ASP A 80 -2.47 4.49 -18.30
CA ASP A 80 -3.06 5.13 -17.13
C ASP A 80 -4.03 4.17 -16.43
N ALA A 81 -3.81 3.97 -15.13
CA ALA A 81 -4.68 3.16 -14.28
C ALA A 81 -5.19 3.99 -13.10
N VAL A 82 -6.50 4.20 -13.03
CA VAL A 82 -7.13 4.89 -11.89
C VAL A 82 -7.40 3.88 -10.78
N TRP A 83 -6.70 4.05 -9.65
CA TRP A 83 -6.81 3.13 -8.52
C TRP A 83 -8.19 3.15 -7.83
N ALA A 84 -8.80 4.34 -7.74
CA ALA A 84 -10.13 4.54 -7.19
C ALA A 84 -10.82 5.72 -7.88
N ARG A 85 -12.05 5.52 -8.35
CA ARG A 85 -12.87 6.59 -8.97
C ARG A 85 -13.82 7.24 -7.97
N ASP A 86 -14.18 6.52 -6.90
CA ASP A 86 -15.15 6.93 -5.89
C ASP A 86 -14.61 6.77 -4.46
N LYS A 87 -15.16 7.54 -3.51
CA LYS A 87 -14.81 7.46 -2.07
C LYS A 87 -14.94 6.04 -1.52
N SER A 88 -16.00 5.32 -1.88
CA SER A 88 -16.20 3.92 -1.48
C SER A 88 -15.14 3.00 -2.07
N THR A 89 -14.76 3.20 -3.33
CA THR A 89 -13.71 2.39 -3.97
C THR A 89 -12.34 2.64 -3.34
N LEU A 90 -12.02 3.88 -2.97
CA LEU A 90 -10.80 4.24 -2.24
C LEU A 90 -10.78 3.59 -0.86
N TRP A 91 -11.89 3.68 -0.12
CA TRP A 91 -12.00 3.06 1.20
C TRP A 91 -11.79 1.55 1.13
N ASN A 92 -12.43 0.90 0.17
CA ASN A 92 -12.25 -0.53 -0.05
C ASN A 92 -10.82 -0.88 -0.48
N ALA A 93 -10.16 -0.04 -1.29
CA ALA A 93 -8.77 -0.24 -1.69
C ALA A 93 -7.80 -0.14 -0.49
N LEU A 94 -8.02 0.81 0.44
CA LEU A 94 -7.24 0.92 1.67
C LEU A 94 -7.40 -0.32 2.55
N LYS A 95 -8.64 -0.81 2.70
CA LYS A 95 -8.91 -2.05 3.44
C LYS A 95 -8.22 -3.26 2.79
N ARG A 96 -8.17 -3.33 1.45
CA ARG A 96 -7.45 -4.41 0.73
C ARG A 96 -5.95 -4.43 1.00
N LEU A 97 -5.33 -3.30 1.36
CA LEU A 97 -3.91 -3.30 1.73
C LEU A 97 -3.70 -3.86 3.14
N MET A 98 -4.61 -3.54 4.06
CA MET A 98 -4.46 -3.90 5.47
C MET A 98 -4.90 -5.33 5.79
N ILE A 99 -5.99 -5.81 5.18
CA ILE A 99 -6.57 -7.13 5.51
C ILE A 99 -5.58 -8.29 5.25
N PRO A 100 -4.94 -8.42 4.07
CA PRO A 100 -3.95 -9.48 3.83
C PRO A 100 -2.73 -9.36 4.75
N LEU A 101 -2.30 -8.14 5.07
CA LEU A 101 -1.20 -7.90 6.00
C LEU A 101 -1.54 -8.42 7.40
N TYR A 102 -2.76 -8.17 7.87
CA TYR A 102 -3.26 -8.65 9.15
C TYR A 102 -3.39 -10.17 9.19
N LEU A 103 -3.85 -10.78 8.09
CA LEU A 103 -3.94 -12.24 7.96
C LEU A 103 -2.56 -12.90 8.02
N GLN A 104 -1.55 -12.33 7.38
CA GLN A 104 -0.19 -12.85 7.43
C GLN A 104 0.46 -12.66 8.81
N SER A 105 0.29 -11.48 9.41
CA SER A 105 0.79 -11.21 10.76
C SER A 105 0.06 -10.05 11.41
N LYS A 106 -0.75 -10.36 12.42
CA LYS A 106 -1.46 -9.36 13.24
C LYS A 106 -0.51 -8.32 13.83
N LYS A 107 0.65 -8.76 14.35
CA LYS A 107 1.65 -7.88 14.97
C LYS A 107 2.22 -6.88 13.97
N ILE A 108 2.57 -7.34 12.76
CA ILE A 108 3.11 -6.49 11.70
C ILE A 108 2.04 -5.50 11.21
N ALA A 109 0.79 -5.94 11.07
CA ALA A 109 -0.30 -5.06 10.65
C ALA A 109 -0.59 -3.95 11.66
N ILE A 110 -0.63 -4.27 12.95
CA ILE A 110 -0.79 -3.28 14.02
C ILE A 110 0.40 -2.33 14.06
N GLY A 111 1.63 -2.84 13.97
CA GLY A 111 2.84 -2.01 13.90
C GLY A 111 2.84 -1.08 12.69
N CYS A 112 2.40 -1.56 11.53
CA CYS A 112 2.29 -0.75 10.31
C CYS A 112 1.23 0.34 10.43
N PHE A 113 0.08 0.04 11.06
CA PHE A 113 -0.93 1.04 11.38
C PHE A 113 -0.37 2.16 12.27
N PHE A 114 0.31 1.81 13.36
CA PHE A 114 0.94 2.81 14.23
C PHE A 114 2.04 3.58 13.50
N ALA A 115 2.87 2.93 12.69
CA ALA A 115 3.88 3.61 11.89
C ALA A 115 3.26 4.66 10.96
N VAL A 116 2.17 4.32 10.26
CA VAL A 116 1.45 5.28 9.40
C VAL A 116 0.81 6.40 10.22
N LEU A 117 0.20 6.08 11.37
CA LEU A 117 -0.37 7.09 12.28
C LEU A 117 0.69 8.09 12.75
N PHE A 118 1.81 7.60 13.28
CA PHE A 118 2.86 8.43 13.87
C PHE A 118 3.70 9.18 12.83
N LEU A 119 3.97 8.59 11.67
CA LEU A 119 4.80 9.23 10.66
C LEU A 119 4.01 10.17 9.75
N LEU A 120 2.74 9.87 9.48
CA LEU A 120 1.95 10.61 8.46
C LEU A 120 0.92 11.56 9.08
N PHE A 121 0.35 11.23 10.25
CA PHE A 121 -0.73 12.03 10.84
C PHE A 121 -0.29 12.80 12.08
N MET A 122 0.41 12.17 13.04
CA MET A 122 0.79 12.79 14.32
C MET A 122 1.62 14.08 14.24
N PRO A 123 2.45 14.35 13.22
CA PRO A 123 3.18 15.62 13.14
C PRO A 123 2.26 16.86 13.09
N PHE A 124 1.05 16.74 12.52
CA PHE A 124 0.09 17.84 12.43
C PHE A 124 -0.56 18.23 13.78
N PRO A 125 -1.18 17.33 14.56
CA PRO A 125 -1.71 17.68 15.88
C PRO A 125 -0.60 18.03 16.87
N ILE A 126 0.59 17.43 16.78
CA ILE A 126 1.74 17.81 17.62
C ILE A 126 2.17 19.25 17.31
N LEU A 127 2.23 19.62 16.03
CA LEU A 127 2.50 21.00 15.63
C LEU A 127 1.46 21.95 16.23
N ALA A 128 0.17 21.67 16.07
CA ALA A 128 -0.91 22.49 16.62
C ALA A 128 -0.82 22.64 18.15
N TYR A 129 -0.54 21.54 18.87
CA TYR A 129 -0.36 21.56 20.32
C TYR A 129 0.87 22.37 20.74
N SER A 130 1.99 22.20 20.03
CA SER A 130 3.25 22.86 20.36
C SER A 130 3.21 24.39 20.21
N VAL A 131 2.32 24.92 19.35
CA VAL A 131 2.11 26.36 19.18
C VAL A 131 1.59 27.02 20.47
N VAL A 132 0.76 26.32 21.25
CA VAL A 132 0.12 26.87 22.46
C VAL A 132 1.15 27.20 23.55
N GLY A 133 2.23 26.43 23.64
CA GLY A 133 3.25 26.59 24.69
C GLY A 133 4.64 26.99 24.18
N VAL A 134 4.77 27.43 22.92
CA VAL A 134 6.09 27.54 22.26
C VAL A 134 7.05 28.52 22.94
N PHE A 135 6.51 29.54 23.60
CA PHE A 135 7.26 30.57 24.33
C PHE A 135 7.33 30.33 25.84
N GLU A 136 6.65 29.30 26.35
CA GLU A 136 6.56 29.00 27.78
C GLU A 136 7.78 28.22 28.27
N THR A 137 8.25 27.24 27.49
CA THR A 137 9.35 26.35 27.90
C THR A 137 10.21 25.90 26.73
N VAL A 138 11.49 25.64 26.99
CA VAL A 138 12.46 25.13 26.01
C VAL A 138 12.00 23.80 25.39
N SER A 139 11.35 22.94 26.17
CA SER A 139 10.80 21.66 25.70
C SER A 139 9.73 21.85 24.61
N PHE A 140 8.84 22.84 24.78
CA PHE A 140 7.84 23.16 23.78
C PHE A 140 8.45 23.79 22.52
N SER A 141 9.50 24.60 22.66
CA SER A 141 10.22 25.16 21.50
C SER A 141 10.91 24.06 20.67
N ILE A 142 11.53 23.07 21.33
CA ILE A 142 12.14 21.90 20.65
C ILE A 142 11.06 21.05 19.97
N LEU A 143 9.93 20.81 20.65
CA LEU A 143 8.79 20.07 20.08
C LEU A 143 8.21 20.76 18.85
N PHE A 144 8.10 22.09 18.89
CA PHE A 144 7.67 22.89 17.75
C PHE A 144 8.67 22.82 16.60
N ALA A 145 9.95 23.03 16.84
CA ALA A 145 10.97 22.97 15.78
C ALA A 145 11.01 21.60 15.09
N THR A 146 10.96 20.51 15.87
CA THR A 146 10.95 19.15 15.33
C THR A 146 9.68 18.81 14.57
N SER A 147 8.51 19.24 15.05
CA SER A 147 7.23 19.04 14.34
C SER A 147 7.11 19.86 13.06
N VAL A 148 7.67 21.08 13.02
CA VAL A 148 7.79 21.90 11.81
C VAL A 148 8.64 21.18 10.76
N ILE A 149 9.83 20.70 11.14
CA ILE A 149 10.72 19.97 10.23
C ILE A 149 10.03 18.72 9.67
N ALA A 150 9.40 17.92 10.55
CA ALA A 150 8.66 16.73 10.14
C ALA A 150 7.52 17.06 9.16
N THR A 151 6.77 18.13 9.43
CA THR A 151 5.67 18.58 8.58
C THR A 151 6.18 19.04 7.21
N ILE A 152 7.28 19.80 7.17
CA ILE A 152 7.93 20.21 5.91
C ILE A 152 8.36 19.00 5.09
N MET A 153 8.99 18.00 5.72
CA MET A 153 9.39 16.77 5.03
C MET A 153 8.20 16.03 4.43
N ILE A 154 7.08 15.96 5.14
CA ILE A 154 5.83 15.36 4.64
C ILE A 154 5.31 16.11 3.41
N TYR A 155 5.30 17.45 3.45
CA TYR A 155 4.88 18.27 2.31
C TYR A 155 5.81 18.13 1.11
N ILE A 156 7.13 18.11 1.31
CA ILE A 156 8.11 17.85 0.24
C ILE A 156 7.84 16.49 -0.40
N GLY A 157 7.64 15.45 0.42
CA GLY A 157 7.28 14.11 -0.07
C GLY A 157 5.97 14.11 -0.88
N ALA A 158 4.94 14.80 -0.40
CA ALA A 158 3.67 14.94 -1.10
C ALA A 158 3.83 15.69 -2.45
N ILE A 159 4.61 16.77 -2.49
CA ILE A 159 4.84 17.56 -3.71
C ILE A 159 5.63 16.74 -4.75
N ILE A 160 6.68 16.03 -4.32
CA ILE A 160 7.46 15.17 -5.22
C ILE A 160 6.55 14.11 -5.85
N GLU A 161 5.68 13.49 -5.07
CA GLU A 161 4.79 12.46 -5.55
C GLU A 161 3.70 13.00 -6.49
N VAL A 162 3.04 14.09 -6.12
CA VAL A 162 2.02 14.76 -6.95
C VAL A 162 2.62 15.15 -8.31
N LYS A 163 3.85 15.69 -8.32
CA LYS A 163 4.49 16.19 -9.55
C LYS A 163 5.17 15.10 -10.38
N LYS A 164 5.84 14.12 -9.76
CA LYS A 164 6.63 13.10 -10.48
C LYS A 164 5.93 11.77 -10.66
N LEU A 165 4.97 11.43 -9.79
CA LEU A 165 4.36 10.10 -9.77
C LEU A 165 2.91 10.12 -10.27
N LEU A 166 2.14 11.16 -9.95
CA LEU A 166 0.70 11.21 -10.23
C LEU A 166 0.30 12.29 -11.26
N GLN A 167 1.21 13.21 -11.63
CA GLN A 167 0.94 14.34 -12.53
C GLN A 167 -0.31 15.17 -12.13
N LEU A 168 -0.56 15.30 -10.82
CA LEU A 168 -1.72 16.00 -10.27
C LEU A 168 -1.40 17.48 -9.96
N LYS A 169 -2.42 18.26 -9.62
CA LYS A 169 -2.26 19.69 -9.33
C LYS A 169 -1.60 19.87 -7.97
N LEU A 170 -0.72 20.87 -7.83
CA LEU A 170 -0.06 21.18 -6.56
C LEU A 170 -1.03 21.51 -5.42
N VAL A 171 -2.25 21.95 -5.75
CA VAL A 171 -3.34 22.18 -4.79
C VAL A 171 -3.68 20.92 -4.00
N ASP A 172 -3.53 19.74 -4.60
CA ASP A 172 -3.81 18.45 -3.95
C ASP A 172 -2.79 18.14 -2.84
N ALA A 173 -1.58 18.72 -2.91
CA ALA A 173 -0.58 18.60 -1.86
C ALA A 173 -0.93 19.40 -0.60
N LEU A 174 -1.70 20.50 -0.72
CA LEU A 174 -2.14 21.31 0.43
C LEU A 174 -3.08 20.52 1.35
N PHE A 175 -3.85 19.60 0.78
CA PHE A 175 -4.75 18.71 1.51
C PHE A 175 -4.04 17.45 2.06
N ALA A 176 -2.71 17.46 2.15
CA ALA A 176 -1.93 16.37 2.75
C ALA A 176 -2.41 15.94 4.16
N PRO A 177 -2.80 16.84 5.09
CA PRO A 177 -3.32 16.46 6.40
C PRO A 177 -4.65 15.70 6.34
N ILE A 178 -5.54 16.10 5.42
CA ILE A 178 -6.82 15.41 5.22
C ILE A 178 -6.58 14.04 4.58
N GLY A 179 -5.68 13.99 3.59
CA GLY A 179 -5.29 12.73 2.98
C GLY A 179 -4.67 11.75 3.98
N SER A 180 -3.82 12.22 4.90
CA SER A 180 -3.20 11.35 5.90
C SER A 180 -4.23 10.78 6.87
N LEU A 181 -5.20 11.60 7.30
CA LEU A 181 -6.32 11.14 8.11
C LEU A 181 -7.14 10.05 7.39
N VAL A 182 -7.46 10.22 6.11
CA VAL A 182 -8.22 9.23 5.33
C VAL A 182 -7.49 7.88 5.27
N VAL A 183 -6.16 7.89 5.10
CA VAL A 183 -5.37 6.65 5.08
C VAL A 183 -5.36 5.96 6.44
N VAL A 184 -5.16 6.71 7.52
CA VAL A 184 -5.20 6.18 8.89
C VAL A 184 -6.56 5.55 9.18
N LEU A 185 -7.65 6.24 8.86
CA LEU A 185 -9.00 5.72 9.10
C LEU A 185 -9.32 4.50 8.22
N GLY A 186 -8.87 4.48 6.96
CA GLY A 186 -9.02 3.33 6.09
C GLY A 186 -8.26 2.10 6.60
N PHE A 187 -7.06 2.30 7.14
CA PHE A 187 -6.26 1.24 7.77
C PHE A 187 -6.92 0.73 9.06
N LEU A 188 -7.45 1.64 9.90
CA LEU A 188 -8.21 1.27 11.10
C LEU A 188 -9.46 0.45 10.75
N SER A 189 -10.22 0.88 9.73
CA SER A 189 -11.38 0.15 9.23
C SER A 189 -10.98 -1.24 8.71
N GLY A 190 -9.84 -1.35 8.04
CA GLY A 190 -9.27 -2.63 7.59
C GLY A 190 -8.92 -3.56 8.76
N LEU A 191 -8.31 -3.04 9.83
CA LEU A 191 -7.98 -3.81 11.04
C LEU A 191 -9.24 -4.30 11.76
N LEU A 192 -10.23 -3.43 11.94
CA LEU A 192 -11.51 -3.78 12.57
C LEU A 192 -12.25 -4.85 11.76
N GLN A 193 -12.29 -4.70 10.44
CA GLN A 193 -12.92 -5.68 9.55
C GLN A 193 -12.14 -7.00 9.51
N ALA A 194 -10.80 -6.98 9.57
CA ALA A 194 -9.98 -8.19 9.61
C ALA A 194 -10.12 -8.96 10.94
N ASN A 195 -10.58 -8.30 12.01
CA ASN A 195 -10.90 -8.97 13.26
C ASN A 195 -12.26 -9.71 13.18
N SER A 196 -13.17 -9.26 12.31
CA SER A 196 -14.38 -10.01 11.99
C SER A 196 -14.05 -11.14 11.02
N SER A 197 -14.39 -12.39 11.36
CA SER A 197 -14.03 -13.63 10.65
C SER A 197 -14.54 -13.75 9.20
N THR A 198 -15.17 -12.70 8.68
CA THR A 198 -15.83 -12.66 7.37
C THR A 198 -15.51 -11.35 6.68
N VAL A 199 -14.71 -11.41 5.62
CA VAL A 199 -14.45 -10.24 4.77
C VAL A 199 -15.47 -10.22 3.64
N SER A 200 -16.32 -9.20 3.61
CA SER A 200 -17.25 -8.95 2.51
C SER A 200 -16.53 -8.21 1.39
N TRP A 201 -16.54 -8.79 0.19
CA TRP A 201 -15.84 -8.30 -0.99
C TRP A 201 -16.73 -8.39 -2.22
N ARG A 202 -17.08 -7.23 -2.80
CA ARG A 202 -17.98 -7.11 -3.97
C ARG A 202 -19.23 -8.01 -3.86
N GLY A 203 -19.85 -8.04 -2.68
CA GLY A 203 -21.04 -8.86 -2.39
C GLY A 203 -20.76 -10.32 -2.00
N ARG A 204 -19.51 -10.80 -2.08
CA ARG A 204 -19.10 -12.16 -1.65
C ARG A 204 -18.50 -12.14 -0.25
N LYS A 205 -18.86 -13.11 0.59
CA LYS A 205 -18.29 -13.27 1.94
C LYS A 205 -17.17 -14.31 1.88
N TYR A 206 -15.96 -13.93 2.27
CA TYR A 206 -14.81 -14.83 2.36
C TYR A 206 -14.54 -15.18 3.82
N HIS A 207 -14.52 -16.47 4.15
CA HIS A 207 -14.17 -16.96 5.47
C HIS A 207 -12.66 -17.20 5.54
N MET A 208 -11.98 -16.46 6.41
CA MET A 208 -10.50 -16.37 6.39
C MET A 208 -9.78 -17.56 7.04
N LYS A 209 -10.50 -18.52 7.65
CA LYS A 209 -9.86 -19.67 8.34
C LYS A 209 -9.19 -20.66 7.39
N ASP A 210 -9.56 -20.67 6.11
CA ASP A 210 -9.13 -21.71 5.16
C ASP A 210 -8.03 -21.26 4.18
N HIS A 211 -7.59 -20.00 4.22
CA HIS A 211 -6.61 -19.44 3.27
C HIS A 211 -5.41 -18.84 3.99
N ILE A 212 -4.57 -19.69 4.58
CA ILE A 212 -3.22 -19.32 5.01
C ILE A 212 -2.40 -19.01 3.75
N GLN A 213 -2.19 -17.72 3.47
CA GLN A 213 -1.39 -17.26 2.34
C GLN A 213 0.09 -17.65 2.51
N ASN A 214 0.52 -18.68 1.77
CA ASN A 214 1.93 -18.97 1.50
C ASN A 214 2.46 -18.21 0.26
N SER A 215 1.67 -17.29 -0.32
CA SER A 215 1.92 -16.69 -1.62
C SER A 215 2.89 -15.49 -1.61
N ILE A 216 3.32 -14.99 -0.44
CA ILE A 216 4.33 -13.92 -0.35
C ILE A 216 5.53 -14.40 0.47
N SER A 217 6.42 -15.15 -0.17
CA SER A 217 7.78 -15.36 0.34
C SER A 217 8.59 -14.08 0.06
N VAL A 218 8.75 -13.24 1.09
CA VAL A 218 9.67 -12.10 1.07
C VAL A 218 11.11 -12.61 1.04
#